data_AF-U1QWF2-F1
#
_entry.id   AF-U1QWF2-F1
#
_cell.length_a   1.000
_cell.length_b   1.000
_cell.length_c   1.000
_cell.angle_alpha   90.00
_cell.angle_beta   90.00
_cell.angle_gamma   90.00
#
_symmetry.space_group_name_H-M   'P 1'
#
loop_
_entity.id
_entity.type
_entity.pdbx_description
1 polymer ?
#
loop_
_entity_poly.entity_id
_entity_poly.type
_entity_poly.pdbx_seq_one_letter_code
_entity_poly.pdbx_strand_id
1 'polypeptide(L)' 'VRTRLDGAHAPKRIVVLEALPLRPSGKVDRRAVARLLTAAAEPVEPTELLRPGP' A
#
# COMPACT_ATOMS: atom_id res chain seq x y z
N VAL A 1 -5.14 -13.68 -0.08
CA VAL A 1 -4.82 -12.77 1.06
C VAL A 1 -6.06 -12.36 1.84
N ARG A 2 -7.09 -11.80 1.19
CA ARG A 2 -8.33 -11.37 1.89
C ARG A 2 -9.00 -12.48 2.72
N THR A 3 -9.05 -13.71 2.17
CA THR A 3 -9.53 -14.91 2.87
C THR A 3 -8.70 -15.32 4.09
N ARG A 4 -7.45 -14.85 4.19
CA ARG A 4 -6.58 -15.08 5.36
C ARG A 4 -6.67 -13.96 6.41
N LEU A 5 -7.41 -12.88 6.12
CA LEU A 5 -7.51 -11.67 6.96
C LEU A 5 -8.97 -11.38 7.38
N ASP A 6 -9.83 -12.40 7.33
CA ASP A 6 -11.24 -12.37 7.78
C ASP A 6 -12.10 -11.21 7.25
N GLY A 7 -11.71 -10.61 6.13
CA GLY A 7 -12.41 -9.48 5.50
C GLY A 7 -12.27 -8.15 6.26
N ALA A 8 -12.51 -8.12 7.58
CA ALA A 8 -12.41 -6.92 8.41
C ALA A 8 -10.97 -6.38 8.49
N HIS A 9 -9.96 -7.26 8.40
CA HIS A 9 -8.55 -6.88 8.37
C HIS A 9 -7.98 -6.81 6.94
N ALA A 10 -8.82 -6.99 5.92
CA ALA A 10 -8.39 -6.79 4.55
C ALA A 10 -8.13 -5.29 4.29
N PRO A 11 -6.98 -4.93 3.69
CA PRO A 11 -6.69 -3.53 3.39
C PRO A 11 -7.66 -3.01 2.33
N LYS A 12 -8.19 -1.80 2.57
CA LYS A 12 -9.09 -1.09 1.64
C LYS A 12 -8.35 -0.56 0.40
N ARG A 13 -7.05 -0.29 0.52
CA ARG A 13 -6.18 0.20 -0.55
C ARG A 13 -4.80 -0.43 -0.42
N ILE A 14 -4.19 -0.74 -1.57
CA ILE A 14 -2.79 -1.16 -1.68
C ILE A 14 -2.10 -0.18 -2.63
N VAL A 15 -0.93 0.30 -2.24
CA VAL A 15 -0.10 1.22 -3.04
C VAL A 15 1.26 0.55 -3.21
N VAL A 16 1.76 0.55 -4.44
CA VAL A 16 3.10 0.05 -4.76
C VAL A 16 4.06 1.23 -4.71
N LEU A 17 5.16 1.06 -3.97
CA LEU A 17 6.25 2.01 -3.90
C LEU A 17 7.49 1.36 -4.49
N GLU A 18 8.33 2.13 -5.17
CA GLU A 18 9.60 1.63 -5.71
C GLU A 18 10.54 1.16 -4.59
N ALA A 19 10.53 1.85 -3.46
CA ALA A 19 11.30 1.49 -2.28
C ALA A 19 10.55 1.84 -0.98
N LEU A 20 10.72 1.01 0.05
CA LEU A 20 10.23 1.30 1.39
C LEU A 20 11.25 2.18 2.14
N PRO A 21 10.82 3.31 2.73
CA PRO A 21 11.67 4.09 3.61
C PRO A 21 12.12 3.24 4.81
N LEU A 22 13.43 3.08 4.98
CA LEU A 22 14.02 2.36 6.10
C LEU A 22 14.76 3.32 7.04
N ARG A 23 14.85 2.93 8.31
CA ARG A 23 15.73 3.55 9.31
C ARG A 23 17.15 3.00 9.17
N PRO A 24 18.16 3.62 9.80
CA PRO A 24 19.52 3.07 9.82
C PRO A 24 19.62 1.64 10.36
N SER A 25 18.65 1.20 11.17
CA SER A 25 18.53 -0.19 11.65
C SER A 25 17.90 -1.16 10.65
N GLY A 26 17.54 -0.72 9.44
CA GLY A 26 16.84 -1.53 8.43
C GLY A 26 15.34 -1.68 8.64
N LYS A 27 14.77 -1.15 9.73
CA LYS A 27 13.32 -1.20 10.00
C LYS A 27 12.58 -0.18 9.15
N VAL A 28 11.39 -0.54 8.66
CA VAL A 28 10.51 0.38 7.94
C VAL A 28 10.17 1.59 8.80
N ASP A 29 10.40 2.79 8.26
CA ASP A 29 9.97 4.02 8.91
C ASP A 29 8.51 4.36 8.54
N ARG A 30 7.58 3.89 9.36
CA ARG A 30 6.13 4.12 9.20
C ARG A 30 5.76 5.59 9.08
N ARG A 31 6.52 6.50 9.71
CA ARG A 31 6.27 7.96 9.63
C ARG A 31 6.62 8.51 8.25
N ALA A 32 7.76 8.11 7.68
CA ALA A 32 8.14 8.49 6.33
C ALA A 32 7.17 7.91 5.29
N VAL A 33 6.73 6.66 5.46
CA VAL A 33 5.70 6.04 4.61
C VAL A 33 4.39 6.85 4.66
N ALA A 34 3.91 7.20 5.86
CA ALA A 34 2.68 7.99 5.99
C ALA A 34 2.78 9.33 5.25
N ARG A 35 3.91 10.03 5.38
CA ARG A 35 4.15 11.30 4.66
C ARG A 35 4.14 11.13 3.14
N LEU A 36 4.76 10.07 2.62
CA LEU A 36 4.75 9.76 1.19
C LEU A 36 3.33 9.52 0.68
N LEU A 37 2.54 8.73 1.42
CA LEU A 37 1.16 8.43 1.03
C LEU A 37 0.22 9.64 1.13
N THR A 38 0.45 10.54 2.10
CA THR A 38 -0.27 11.82 2.18
C THR A 38 0.12 12.76 1.04
N ALA A 39 1.40 12.84 0.68
CA ALA A 39 1.87 13.69 -0.42
C ALA A 39 1.44 13.16 -1.80
N ALA A 40 1.35 11.83 -1.96
CA ALA A 40 0.88 11.18 -3.18
C ALA A 40 -0.65 11.10 -3.29
N ALA A 41 -1.39 11.73 -2.37
CA ALA A 41 -2.85 11.78 -2.39
C ALA A 41 -3.38 12.77 -3.43
N GLU A 42 -2.90 12.66 -4.67
CA GLU A 42 -3.75 12.93 -5.82
C GLU A 42 -4.72 11.75 -5.95
N PRO A 43 -5.97 11.95 -6.40
CA PRO A 43 -6.93 10.88 -6.58
C PRO A 43 -6.42 9.95 -7.69
N VAL A 44 -5.68 8.93 -7.28
CA VAL A 44 -5.35 7.81 -8.16
C VAL A 44 -6.67 7.08 -8.40
N GLU A 45 -7.25 7.31 -9.57
CA GLU A 45 -8.29 6.45 -10.16
C GLU A 45 -7.90 5.01 -9.85
N PRO A 46 -8.75 4.21 -9.18
CA PRO A 46 -8.42 2.85 -8.84
C PRO A 46 -8.12 2.11 -10.14
N THR A 47 -6.84 2.01 -10.50
CA THR A 47 -6.43 1.18 -11.62
C THR A 47 -6.83 -0.21 -11.20
N GLU A 48 -7.89 -0.69 -11.84
CA GLU A 48 -8.47 -2.02 -11.68
C GLU A 48 -7.29 -2.99 -11.70
N LEU A 49 -6.86 -3.41 -10.51
CA LEU A 49 -5.81 -4.39 -10.35
C LEU A 49 -6.28 -5.63 -11.08
N LEU A 50 -5.68 -5.86 -12.25
CA LEU A 50 -5.49 -7.14 -12.87
C LEU A 50 -6.75 -8.01 -12.78
N ARG A 51 -7.74 -7.78 -13.64
CA ARG A 51 -8.69 -8.86 -13.96
C ARG A 51 -7.84 -9.99 -14.56
N PRO A 52 -7.67 -11.15 -13.91
CA PRO A 52 -7.19 -12.30 -14.64
C PRO A 52 -8.33 -12.67 -15.61
N GLY A 53 -8.11 -12.55 -16.92
CA GLY A 53 -8.96 -13.21 -17.90
C GLY A 53 -8.84 -14.73 -17.75
N PRO A 54 -9.78 -15.52 -18.30
CA PRO A 54 -10.83 -15.17 -19.26
C PRO A 54 -12.23 -14.98 -18.64
#